data_AF-A0AAE3HJU6-F1
#
_entry.id   AF-A0AAE3HJU6-F1
#
_cell.length_a   1.000
_cell.length_b   1.000
_cell.length_c   1.000
_cell.angle_alpha   90.00
_cell.angle_beta   90.00
_cell.angle_gamma   90.00
#
_symmetry.space_group_name_H-M   'P 1'
#
loop_
_entity.id
_entity.type
_entity.pdbx_description
1 polymer ?
#
loop_
_entity_poly.entity_id
_entity_poly.type
_entity_poly.pdbx_seq_one_letter_code
_entity_poly.pdbx_strand_id
1 'polypeptide(L)' 'MHTTKTTGSLQSLEARIAQVLEHRYGDGLVYLPKEWPGQLLSLAQQFGFIDAEGYLTRKGRALLARYYFA' A
#
# COMPACT_ATOMS: atom_id res chain seq x y z
N MET A 1 23.27 16.87 14.62
CA MET A 1 22.86 16.48 13.25
C MET A 1 22.87 14.96 13.16
N HIS A 2 21.75 14.26 13.40
CA HIS A 2 21.65 12.81 13.17
C HIS A 2 20.32 12.50 12.48
N THR A 3 20.36 12.25 11.18
CA THR A 3 19.21 11.86 10.34
C THR A 3 19.35 10.38 9.95
N THR A 4 18.93 9.47 10.82
CA THR A 4 18.91 8.02 10.50
C THR A 4 17.61 7.30 10.89
N LYS A 5 16.58 8.01 11.34
CA LYS A 5 15.37 7.38 11.93
C LYS A 5 14.15 7.24 11.01
N THR A 6 14.27 7.54 9.73
CA THR A 6 13.09 7.60 8.82
C THR A 6 12.86 6.30 8.03
N THR A 7 13.89 5.48 7.83
CA THR A 7 13.79 4.29 6.97
C THR A 7 12.98 3.15 7.62
N GLY A 8 13.11 2.95 8.94
CA GLY A 8 12.36 1.91 9.67
C GLY A 8 10.85 2.19 9.73
N SER A 9 10.45 3.46 9.86
CA SER A 9 9.03 3.84 9.85
C SER A 9 8.42 3.68 8.46
N LEU A 10 9.18 3.98 7.40
CA LEU A 10 8.69 3.88 6.03
C LEU A 10 8.49 2.43 5.59
N GLN A 11 9.43 1.53 5.93
CA GLN A 11 9.26 0.10 5.67
C GLN A 11 8.05 -0.47 6.44
N SER A 12 7.86 -0.05 7.70
CA SER A 12 6.68 -0.46 8.48
C SER A 12 5.36 0.06 7.87
N LEU A 13 5.39 1.24 7.26
CA LEU A 13 4.23 1.82 6.59
C LEU A 13 3.96 1.12 5.25
N GLU A 14 4.99 0.86 4.46
CA GLU A 14 4.90 0.11 3.20
C GLU A 14 4.36 -1.30 3.41
N ALA A 15 4.79 -1.98 4.47
CA ALA A 15 4.24 -3.29 4.85
C ALA A 15 2.73 -3.21 5.16
N ARG A 16 2.30 -2.20 5.93
CA ARG A 16 0.87 -1.99 6.23
C ARG A 16 0.06 -1.63 4.98
N ILE A 17 0.64 -0.85 4.07
CA ILE A 17 0.02 -0.56 2.76
C ILE A 17 -0.07 -1.84 1.94
N ALA A 18 0.97 -2.68 1.90
CA ALA A 18 0.95 -3.93 1.17
C ALA A 18 -0.18 -4.86 1.66
N GLN A 19 -0.45 -4.90 2.98
CA GLN A 19 -1.59 -5.63 3.53
C GLN A 19 -2.94 -5.08 3.03
N VAL A 20 -3.08 -3.77 2.83
CA VAL A 20 -4.28 -3.19 2.19
C VAL A 20 -4.40 -3.68 0.75
N LEU A 21 -3.30 -3.60 -0.01
CA LEU A 21 -3.28 -3.95 -1.43
C LEU A 21 -3.51 -5.45 -1.68
N GLU A 22 -3.28 -6.30 -0.68
CA GLU A 22 -3.54 -7.74 -0.73
C GLU A 22 -5.05 -8.02 -0.91
N HIS A 23 -5.91 -7.16 -0.37
CA HIS A 23 -7.38 -7.23 -0.49
C HIS A 23 -7.88 -6.79 -1.88
N ARG A 24 -7.08 -7.03 -2.92
CA ARG A 24 -7.50 -6.84 -4.31
C ARG A 24 -8.32 -8.04 -4.77
N TYR A 25 -9.35 -7.77 -5.54
CA TYR A 25 -10.19 -8.81 -6.13
C TYR A 25 -9.74 -9.06 -7.57
N GLY A 26 -10.30 -10.08 -8.23
CA GLY A 26 -9.83 -10.55 -9.55
C GLY A 26 -9.89 -9.52 -10.68
N ASP A 27 -10.53 -8.37 -10.46
CA ASP A 27 -10.60 -7.20 -11.34
C ASP A 27 -9.42 -6.20 -11.15
N GLY A 28 -8.61 -6.40 -10.11
CA GLY A 28 -7.50 -5.51 -9.76
C GLY A 28 -7.92 -4.28 -8.94
N LEU A 29 -9.18 -4.18 -8.53
CA LEU A 29 -9.66 -3.13 -7.63
C LEU A 29 -9.35 -3.50 -6.18
N VAL A 30 -8.82 -2.54 -5.42
CA VAL A 30 -8.52 -2.71 -3.99
C VAL A 30 -9.70 -2.23 -3.17
N TYR A 31 -10.39 -3.15 -2.50
CA TYR A 31 -11.42 -2.79 -1.53
C TYR A 31 -10.84 -2.84 -0.12
N LEU A 32 -11.00 -1.75 0.63
CA LEU A 32 -10.75 -1.80 2.05
C LEU A 32 -11.87 -2.59 2.74
N PRO A 33 -11.54 -3.55 3.61
CA PRO A 33 -12.49 -4.01 4.61
C PRO A 33 -12.98 -2.81 5.43
N LYS A 34 -14.28 -2.74 5.73
CA LYS A 34 -14.93 -1.61 6.43
C LYS A 34 -14.28 -1.27 7.79
N GLU A 35 -13.54 -2.23 8.35
CA GLU A 35 -12.88 -2.18 9.65
C GLU A 35 -11.49 -1.54 9.59
N TRP A 36 -10.96 -1.27 8.40
CA TRP A 36 -9.60 -0.75 8.24
C TRP A 36 -9.56 0.78 8.24
N PRO A 37 -8.48 1.40 8.76
CA PRO A 37 -8.38 2.85 8.81
C PRO A 37 -8.34 3.43 7.39
N GLY A 38 -9.33 4.25 7.03
CA GLY A 38 -9.38 4.92 5.72
C GLY A 38 -8.12 5.73 5.39
N GLN A 39 -7.38 6.16 6.42
CA GLN A 39 -6.08 6.82 6.29
C GLN A 39 -5.05 5.99 5.51
N LEU A 40 -5.06 4.66 5.61
CA LEU A 40 -4.11 3.82 4.88
C LEU A 40 -4.38 3.81 3.36
N LEU A 41 -5.65 3.86 2.95
CA LEU A 41 -6.00 3.98 1.53
C LEU A 41 -5.63 5.37 1.01
N SER A 42 -5.90 6.43 1.77
CA SER A 42 -5.46 7.77 1.40
C SER A 42 -3.94 7.85 1.25
N LEU A 43 -3.17 7.20 2.12
CA LEU A 43 -1.71 7.12 2.00
C LEU A 43 -1.30 6.28 0.78
N ALA A 44 -1.93 5.14 0.54
CA ALA A 44 -1.66 4.32 -0.65
C ALA A 44 -1.87 5.10 -1.95
N GLN A 45 -2.91 5.93 -2.00
CA GLN A 45 -3.20 6.83 -3.11
C GLN A 45 -2.17 7.97 -3.22
N GLN A 46 -1.85 8.65 -2.11
CA GLN A 46 -0.83 9.73 -2.09
C GLN A 46 0.56 9.23 -2.52
N PHE A 47 0.93 8.01 -2.12
CA PHE A 47 2.19 7.39 -2.54
C PHE A 47 2.13 6.77 -3.95
N GLY A 48 0.97 6.79 -4.62
CA GLY A 48 0.80 6.32 -5.99
C GLY A 48 0.81 4.80 -6.14
N PHE A 49 0.49 4.06 -5.09
CA PHE A 49 0.33 2.60 -5.16
C PHE A 49 -1.03 2.20 -5.75
N ILE A 50 -2.04 3.05 -5.56
CA ILE A 50 -3.35 2.98 -6.21
C ILE A 50 -3.67 4.30 -6.91
N ASP A 51 -4.55 4.27 -7.89
CA ASP A 51 -5.05 5.48 -8.56
C ASP A 51 -6.25 6.10 -7.81
N ALA A 52 -6.86 7.12 -8.44
CA ALA A 52 -8.00 7.83 -7.85
C ALA A 52 -9.28 7.01 -7.76
N GLU A 53 -9.38 5.94 -8.54
CA GLU A 53 -10.53 5.04 -8.56
C GLU A 53 -10.30 3.81 -7.66
N GLY A 54 -9.08 3.62 -7.14
CA GLY A 54 -8.72 2.55 -6.23
C GLY A 54 -8.07 1.33 -6.90
N TYR A 55 -7.70 1.43 -8.18
CA TYR A 55 -7.02 0.34 -8.88
C TYR A 55 -5.52 0.38 -8.64
N LEU A 56 -4.90 -0.81 -8.68
CA LEU A 56 -3.45 -0.92 -8.55
C LEU A 56 -2.71 -0.28 -9.71
N THR A 57 -1.75 0.58 -9.37
CA THR A 57 -0.77 1.06 -10.33
C THR A 57 0.34 0.02 -10.53
N ARG A 58 1.24 0.28 -11.50
CA ARG A 58 2.46 -0.52 -11.66
C ARG A 58 3.30 -0.55 -10.38
N LYS A 59 3.35 0.57 -9.65
CA LYS A 59 4.09 0.70 -8.39
C LYS A 59 3.45 -0.14 -7.28
N GLY A 60 2.11 -0.14 -7.18
CA GLY A 60 1.38 -0.97 -6.21
C GLY A 60 1.59 -2.46 -6.44
N ARG A 61 1.54 -2.92 -7.71
CA ARG A 61 1.84 -4.32 -8.06
C ARG A 61 3.26 -4.73 -7.68
N ALA A 62 4.24 -3.86 -7.94
CA ALA A 62 5.62 -4.12 -7.57
C ALA A 62 5.80 -4.18 -6.04
N LEU A 63 5.11 -3.32 -5.28
CA LEU A 63 5.11 -3.38 -3.82
C LEU A 63 4.55 -4.73 -3.33
N LEU A 64 3.39 -5.14 -3.84
CA LEU A 64 2.78 -6.43 -3.50
C LEU A 64 3.70 -7.62 -3.79
N ALA A 65 4.34 -7.63 -4.96
CA ALA A 65 5.27 -8.69 -5.34
C ALA A 65 6.41 -8.86 -4.32
N ARG A 66 6.94 -7.75 -3.78
CA ARG A 66 8.03 -7.76 -2.78
C ARG A 66 7.63 -8.40 -1.45
N TYR A 67 6.35 -8.37 -1.09
CA TYR A 67 5.87 -8.84 0.23
C TYR A 67 5.17 -10.19 0.19
N TYR A 68 4.55 -10.57 -0.94
CA TYR A 68 3.64 -11.73 -1.01
C TYR A 68 3.96 -12.74 -2.11
N PHE A 69 4.86 -12.43 -3.04
CA PHE A 69 5.22 -13.31 -4.16
C PHE A 69 6.73 -13.54 -4.23
N ALA A 70 7.42 -13.39 -3.09
CA ALA A 70 8.85 -13.68 -2.95
C ALA A 70 9.12 -15.18 -2.94
#